data_AF-T1A5T9-F1
#
_entry.id   AF-T1A5T9-F1
#
_cell.length_a   1.000
_cell.length_b   1.000
_cell.length_c   1.000
_cell.angle_alpha   90.00
_cell.angle_beta   90.00
_cell.angle_gamma   90.00
#
_symmetry.space_group_name_H-M   'P 1'
#
loop_
_entity.id
_entity.type
_entity.pdbx_description
1 polymer ?
#
loop_
_entity_poly.entity_id
_entity_poly.type
_entity_poly.pdbx_seq_one_letter_code
_entity_poly.pdbx_strand_id
1 'polypeptide(L)'
;DSLFRQLCAEQALATPEGRQVLAPFAFVSNLAGTLLAIELLRSEAGLARTNYWSVDPWGIPLRQTRLLRPRIPECEFCSRAEVDDVTQQLWGTRI
;
A
#
# COMPACT_ATOMS: atom_id res chain seq x y z
N ASP A 1 0.77 -17.62 -16.16
CA ASP A 1 0.51 -16.74 -15.02
C ASP A 1 0.15 -15.28 -15.39
N SER A 2 0.44 -14.82 -16.62
CA SER A 2 0.10 -13.45 -17.06
C SER A 2 -1.38 -13.25 -17.43
N LEU A 3 -2.01 -14.23 -18.09
CA LEU A 3 -3.40 -14.13 -18.56
C LEU A 3 -4.41 -13.98 -17.41
N PHE A 4 -4.30 -14.81 -16.37
CA PHE A 4 -5.18 -14.73 -15.20
C PHE A 4 -5.00 -13.41 -14.43
N ARG A 5 -3.77 -12.89 -14.32
CA ARG A 5 -3.52 -11.57 -13.72
C ARG A 5 -4.17 -10.43 -14.52
N GLN A 6 -4.07 -10.46 -15.85
CA GLN A 6 -4.75 -9.47 -16.72
C GLN A 6 -6.27 -9.55 -16.58
N LEU A 7 -6.84 -10.75 -16.68
CA LEU A 7 -8.29 -10.96 -16.57
C LEU A 7 -8.83 -10.63 -15.17
N CYS A 8 -8.04 -10.83 -14.11
CA CYS A 8 -8.35 -10.38 -12.75
C CYS A 8 -8.32 -8.86 -12.63
N ALA A 9 -7.32 -8.20 -13.23
CA ALA A 9 -7.17 -6.74 -13.19
C ALA A 9 -8.27 -6.03 -13.98
N GLU A 10 -8.70 -6.60 -15.10
CA GLU A 10 -9.78 -6.09 -15.96
C GLU A 10 -11.19 -6.46 -15.45
N GLN A 11 -11.29 -7.19 -14.33
CA GLN A 11 -12.55 -7.73 -13.81
C GLN A 11 -13.33 -8.58 -14.84
N ALA A 12 -12.62 -9.19 -15.79
CA ALA A 12 -13.17 -9.93 -16.93
C ALA A 12 -13.30 -11.44 -16.68
N LEU A 13 -12.90 -11.92 -15.50
CA LEU A 13 -13.10 -13.32 -15.11
C LEU A 13 -14.59 -13.59 -14.87
N ALA A 14 -15.15 -14.48 -15.69
CA ALA A 14 -16.48 -15.03 -15.49
C ALA A 14 -16.38 -16.50 -15.01
N THR A 15 -17.30 -16.92 -14.15
CA THR A 15 -17.52 -18.35 -13.90
C THR A 15 -18.04 -19.02 -15.19
N PRO A 16 -17.99 -20.36 -15.30
CA PRO A 16 -18.63 -21.08 -16.40
C PRO A 16 -20.13 -20.78 -16.54
N GLU A 17 -20.79 -20.34 -15.46
CA GLU A 17 -22.19 -19.88 -15.49
C GLU A 17 -22.37 -18.41 -15.87
N GLY A 18 -21.30 -17.71 -16.30
CA GLY A 18 -21.35 -16.32 -16.77
C GLY A 18 -21.38 -15.26 -15.65
N ARG A 19 -21.09 -15.62 -14.40
CA ARG A 19 -21.07 -14.65 -13.28
C ARG A 19 -19.70 -14.00 -13.14
N GLN A 20 -19.68 -12.68 -12.96
CA GLN A 20 -18.43 -11.95 -12.74
C GLN A 20 -17.77 -12.38 -11.42
N VAL A 21 -16.51 -12.82 -11.49
CA VAL A 21 -15.72 -13.23 -10.34
C VAL A 21 -15.06 -11.99 -9.75
N LEU A 22 -15.76 -11.30 -8.84
CA LEU A 22 -15.24 -10.15 -8.08
C LEU A 22 -14.14 -10.54 -7.06
N ALA A 23 -14.02 -11.83 -6.77
CA ALA A 23 -13.24 -12.36 -5.66
C ALA A 23 -11.73 -12.00 -5.65
N PRO A 24 -11.00 -11.94 -6.78
CA PRO A 24 -9.58 -11.65 -6.75
C PRO A 24 -9.29 -10.21 -6.31
N PHE A 25 -10.03 -9.23 -6.83
CA PHE A 25 -9.81 -7.83 -6.50
C PHE A 25 -10.21 -7.50 -5.05
N ALA A 26 -11.35 -8.04 -4.60
CA ALA A 26 -11.80 -7.88 -3.22
C ALA A 26 -10.82 -8.52 -2.23
N PHE A 27 -10.26 -9.69 -2.56
CA PHE A 27 -9.22 -10.34 -1.77
C PHE A 27 -7.95 -9.50 -1.67
N VAL A 28 -7.41 -9.02 -2.80
CA VAL A 28 -6.18 -8.20 -2.82
C VAL A 28 -6.39 -6.89 -2.06
N SER A 29 -7.53 -6.23 -2.23
CA SER A 29 -7.85 -4.98 -1.55
C SER A 29 -8.00 -5.16 -0.04
N ASN A 30 -8.68 -6.23 0.40
CA ASN A 30 -8.80 -6.56 1.82
C ASN A 30 -7.45 -6.93 2.46
N LEU A 31 -6.62 -7.68 1.74
CA LEU A 31 -5.26 -8.02 2.19
C LEU A 31 -4.42 -6.74 2.34
N ALA A 32 -4.46 -5.85 1.35
CA ALA A 32 -3.76 -4.57 1.39
C ALA A 32 -4.24 -3.69 2.55
N GLY A 33 -5.56 -3.59 2.76
CA GLY A 33 -6.13 -2.82 3.87
C GLY A 33 -5.75 -3.39 5.24
N THR A 34 -5.80 -4.71 5.40
CA THR A 34 -5.44 -5.38 6.67
C THR A 34 -3.97 -5.16 7.02
N LEU A 35 -3.09 -5.31 6.04
CA LEU A 35 -1.66 -5.10 6.23
C LEU A 35 -1.30 -3.61 6.39
N LEU A 36 -2.03 -2.69 5.75
CA LEU A 36 -1.90 -1.25 5.98
C LEU A 36 -2.23 -0.90 7.44
N ALA A 37 -3.29 -1.47 8.01
CA ALA A 37 -3.63 -1.28 9.42
C ALA A 37 -2.48 -1.72 10.35
N ILE A 38 -1.80 -2.83 10.03
CA ILE A 38 -0.62 -3.29 10.77
C ILE A 38 0.53 -2.27 10.66
N GLU A 39 0.79 -1.70 9.48
CA GLU A 39 1.84 -0.68 9.34
C GLU A 39 1.50 0.62 10.08
N LEU A 40 0.24 1.02 10.13
CA LEU A 40 -0.19 2.17 10.94
C LEU A 40 0.06 1.91 12.43
N LEU A 41 -0.32 0.75 12.95
CA LEU A 41 -0.04 0.38 14.35
C LEU A 41 1.47 0.33 14.64
N ARG A 42 2.28 -0.11 13.68
CA ARG A 42 3.74 -0.08 13.80
C ARG A 42 4.29 1.35 13.83
N SER A 43 3.70 2.26 13.06
CA SER A 43 4.05 3.69 13.05
C SER A 43 3.72 4.33 14.40
N GLU A 44 2.50 4.14 14.89
CA GLU A 44 2.05 4.67 16.19
C GLU A 44 2.88 4.12 17.36
N ALA A 45 3.32 2.86 17.29
CA ALA A 45 4.19 2.25 18.29
C ALA A 45 5.67 2.68 18.20
N GLY A 46 6.05 3.56 17.26
CA GLY A 46 7.46 3.98 17.04
C GLY A 46 8.35 2.87 16.47
N LEU A 47 7.76 1.80 15.90
CA LEU A 47 8.48 0.63 15.37
C LEU A 47 8.71 0.70 13.85
N ALA A 48 8.08 1.66 13.16
CA ALA A 48 8.23 1.85 11.73
C ALA A 48 9.50 2.67 11.42
N ARG A 49 10.38 2.12 10.57
CA ARG A 49 11.60 2.81 10.08
C ARG A 49 11.55 3.10 8.58
N THR A 50 10.39 2.87 7.97
CA THR A 50 10.18 2.84 6.53
C THR A 50 8.89 3.60 6.21
N ASN A 51 8.87 4.32 5.09
CA ASN A 51 7.72 5.12 4.63
C ASN A 51 7.08 4.55 3.35
N TYR A 52 7.58 3.41 2.87
CA TYR A 52 7.03 2.70 1.73
C TYR A 52 6.90 1.22 2.06
N TRP A 53 5.80 0.64 1.62
CA TRP A 53 5.56 -0.80 1.70
C TRP A 53 4.69 -1.24 0.52
N SER A 54 4.96 -2.44 0.00
CA SER A 54 4.17 -3.05 -1.09
C SER A 54 3.63 -4.43 -0.69
N VAL A 55 2.43 -4.74 -1.20
CA VAL A 55 1.81 -6.07 -1.11
C VAL A 55 2.18 -6.87 -2.35
N ASP A 56 2.62 -8.11 -2.16
CA ASP A 56 2.51 -9.14 -3.18
C ASP A 56 1.43 -10.13 -2.73
N PRO A 57 0.22 -10.10 -3.33
CA PRO A 57 -0.87 -10.96 -2.91
C PRO A 57 -0.66 -12.42 -3.33
N TRP A 58 0.33 -12.69 -4.17
CA TRP A 58 0.64 -14.02 -4.70
C TRP A 58 1.91 -14.61 -4.09
N GLY A 59 2.66 -13.82 -3.31
CA GLY A 59 3.90 -14.20 -2.65
C GLY A 59 3.74 -14.38 -1.14
N ILE A 60 4.76 -14.94 -0.50
CA ILE A 60 4.85 -14.97 0.96
C ILE A 60 4.98 -13.52 1.46
N PRO A 61 4.31 -13.09 2.54
CA PRO A 61 4.48 -11.75 3.10
C PRO A 61 5.91 -11.55 3.62
N LEU A 62 6.81 -11.05 2.76
CA LEU A 62 8.21 -10.86 3.11
C LEU A 62 8.42 -9.51 3.77
N ARG A 63 9.25 -9.49 4.82
CA ARG A 63 9.62 -8.26 5.54
C ARG A 63 10.33 -7.23 4.62
N GLN A 64 10.94 -7.72 3.55
CA GLN A 64 11.74 -7.01 2.55
C GLN A 64 10.94 -6.04 1.67
N THR A 65 9.61 -6.08 1.69
CA THR A 65 8.79 -5.13 0.92
C THR A 65 8.72 -3.73 1.56
N ARG A 66 9.28 -3.57 2.77
CA ARG A 66 9.36 -2.27 3.46
C ARG A 66 10.65 -1.55 3.07
N LEU A 67 10.51 -0.32 2.58
CA LEU A 67 11.62 0.51 2.14
C LEU A 67 11.50 1.91 2.75
N LEU A 68 12.65 2.50 3.07
CA LEU A 68 12.74 3.93 3.32
C LEU A 68 13.08 4.62 2.01
N ARG A 69 12.10 5.34 1.44
CA ARG A 69 12.31 6.19 0.28
C ARG A 69 12.73 7.58 0.74
N PRO A 70 13.91 8.10 0.34
CA PRO A 70 14.32 9.45 0.69
C PRO A 70 13.42 10.48 0.00
N ARG A 71 13.42 11.70 0.53
CA ARG A 71 12.82 12.85 -0.18
C ARG A 71 13.57 13.08 -1.49
N ILE A 72 12.85 13.50 -2.52
CA ILE A 72 13.41 13.84 -3.83
C ILE A 72 13.72 15.34 -3.82
N PRO A 73 15.00 15.77 -3.88
CA PRO A 73 15.40 17.16 -3.60
C PRO A 73 14.60 18.24 -4.35
N GLU A 74 14.29 18.02 -5.62
CA GLU A 74 13.58 19.01 -6.47
C GLU A 74 12.08 18.73 -6.60
N CYS A 75 11.47 18.02 -5.66
CA CYS A 75 10.04 17.74 -5.70
C CYS A 75 9.22 18.95 -5.22
N GLU A 76 8.27 19.37 -6.06
CA GLU A 76 7.32 20.46 -5.78
C GLU A 76 6.43 20.22 -4.55
N PHE A 77 6.40 18.99 -4.03
CA PHE A 77 5.66 18.62 -2.82
C PHE A 77 6.61 18.24 -1.67
N CYS A 78 7.34 17.13 -1.78
CA CYS A 78 8.03 16.57 -0.61
C CYS A 78 9.27 17.35 -0.14
N SER A 79 9.77 18.31 -0.92
CA SER A 79 10.93 19.14 -0.56
C SER A 79 10.57 20.51 -0.05
N ARG A 80 9.29 20.84 -0.03
CA ARG A 80 8.79 22.13 0.44
C ARG A 80 8.67 22.11 1.96
N ALA A 81 9.33 23.05 2.63
CA ALA A 81 9.30 23.16 4.09
C ALA A 81 7.86 23.37 4.61
N GLU A 82 7.02 24.04 3.83
CA GLU A 82 5.61 24.28 4.18
C GLU A 82 4.82 22.99 4.34
N VAL A 83 5.22 21.91 3.65
CA VAL A 83 4.57 20.60 3.77
C VAL A 83 4.88 19.96 5.12
N ASP A 84 6.07 20.18 5.66
CA ASP A 84 6.44 19.67 6.99
C ASP A 84 5.62 20.36 8.08
N ASP A 85 5.46 21.69 7.98
CA ASP A 85 4.65 22.49 8.92
C ASP A 85 3.18 22.04 8.92
N VAL A 86 2.59 21.89 7.73
CA VAL A 86 1.20 21.42 7.58
C VAL A 86 1.04 20.00 8.10
N THR A 87 2.01 19.12 7.82
CA THR A 87 1.99 17.74 8.31
C THR A 87 2.02 17.71 9.84
N GLN A 88 2.85 18.55 10.47
CA GLN A 88 2.92 18.64 11.92
C GLN A 88 1.63 19.21 12.53
N GLN A 89 0.97 20.16 11.88
CA GLN A 89 -0.31 20.70 12.36
C GLN A 89 -1.46 19.67 12.28
N LEU A 90 -1.51 18.90 11.19
CA LEU A 90 -2.59 17.91 10.98
C LEU A 90 -2.40 16.64 11.80
N TRP A 91 -1.15 16.18 11.92
CA TRP A 91 -0.84 14.85 12.47
C TRP A 91 -0.06 14.91 13.79
N GLY A 92 0.33 16.10 14.26
CA GLY A 92 1.16 16.27 15.45
C GLY A 92 2.65 15.97 15.21
N THR A 93 3.44 16.11 16.26
CA THR A 93 4.86 15.75 16.25
C THR A 93 4.97 14.22 16.36
N ARG A 94 5.37 13.54 15.29
CA ARG A 94 5.66 12.08 15.33
C ARG A 94 6.75 11.83 16.40
N ILE A 95 6.49 10.88 17.30
CA ILE A 95 7.45 10.39 18.31
C ILE A 95 8.55 9.58 17.65
#